data_AF-A0A6L8A0R0-F1
#
_entry.id   AF-A0A6L8A0R0-F1
#
_cell.length_a   1.000
_cell.length_b   1.000
_cell.length_c   1.000
_cell.angle_alpha   90.00
_cell.angle_beta   90.00
_cell.angle_gamma   90.00
#
_symmetry.space_group_name_H-M   'P 1'
#
loop_
_entity.id
_entity.type
_entity.pdbx_description
1 polymer ?
#
loop_
_entity_poly.entity_id
_entity_poly.type
_entity_poly.pdbx_seq_one_letter_code
_entity_poly.pdbx_strand_id
1 'polypeptide(L)'
;MDREALRYHEAGRPGKLAIRPTKPLANQRDLALAYSPGVAEASSAIAERPGDAARYTARANLVAVVTNGSAVLGLGNIGALAAKPVMEGKAVLFKKFADIDVFDIEIDESDPDALADTIRRLEPAFGAINLEDIKAPDCFLVENRLKAEMNIPVFHDDQHGTAIVVGAAVVNGMHLLGKNLSRVKLVSTGGGAAGIACLNLLLDLGLKRGNVWLVDVDGLVHTGRDAEPHKAAFAQNTDARTLDDAIDGAEIFLGLSGPNVLSADQVRRMGPDPLVMALANPVPEIMPEHVRDARPDAIVCTGRTDYP
;
A
#
# COMPACT_ATOMS: atom_id res chain seq x y z
N MET A 1 -1.62 -11.41 22.91
CA MET A 1 -1.67 -11.02 21.50
C MET A 1 -1.36 -12.17 20.55
N ASP A 2 -0.14 -12.71 20.47
CA ASP A 2 0.21 -13.70 19.41
C ASP A 2 -0.70 -14.95 19.37
N ARG A 3 -0.95 -15.58 20.52
CA ARG A 3 -1.84 -16.74 20.63
C ARG A 3 -3.30 -16.41 20.33
N GLU A 4 -3.71 -15.17 20.61
CA GLU A 4 -5.08 -14.70 20.34
C GLU A 4 -5.27 -14.44 18.84
N ALA A 5 -4.26 -13.88 18.16
CA ALA A 5 -4.28 -13.71 16.71
C ALA A 5 -4.42 -15.06 15.99
N LEU A 6 -3.61 -16.06 16.34
CA LEU A 6 -3.74 -17.40 15.75
C LEU A 6 -5.12 -18.02 16.01
N ARG A 7 -5.61 -17.92 17.25
CA ARG A 7 -6.95 -18.41 17.61
C ARG A 7 -8.05 -17.70 16.82
N TYR A 8 -7.93 -16.40 16.56
CA TYR A 8 -8.88 -15.65 15.75
C TYR A 8 -9.01 -16.20 14.32
N HIS A 9 -7.89 -16.64 13.72
CA HIS A 9 -7.88 -17.25 12.38
C HIS A 9 -8.37 -18.71 12.33
N GLU A 10 -8.20 -19.46 13.42
CA GLU A 10 -8.52 -20.90 13.49
C GLU A 10 -9.95 -21.18 14.00
N ALA A 11 -10.45 -20.37 14.94
CA ALA A 11 -11.64 -20.72 15.70
C ALA A 11 -12.93 -20.73 14.85
N GLY A 12 -13.70 -21.82 14.98
CA GLY A 12 -14.96 -21.99 14.26
C GLY A 12 -14.71 -22.45 12.82
N ARG A 13 -14.94 -21.57 11.85
CA ARG A 13 -14.59 -21.81 10.45
C ARG A 13 -13.28 -21.07 10.16
N PRO A 14 -12.18 -21.77 9.80
CA PRO A 14 -10.91 -21.13 9.52
C PRO A 14 -10.99 -20.10 8.39
N GLY A 15 -10.12 -19.09 8.48
CA GLY A 15 -10.07 -17.97 7.54
C GLY A 15 -11.09 -16.87 7.88
N LYS A 16 -11.04 -15.78 7.12
CA LYS A 16 -11.81 -14.55 7.43
C LYS A 16 -12.98 -14.29 6.48
N LEU A 17 -13.16 -15.13 5.46
CA LEU A 17 -14.12 -14.91 4.37
C LEU A 17 -14.95 -16.16 4.08
N ALA A 18 -16.13 -15.94 3.51
CA ALA A 18 -16.95 -17.00 2.94
C ALA A 18 -17.78 -16.46 1.76
N ILE A 19 -18.00 -17.29 0.76
CA ILE A 19 -18.90 -17.00 -0.36
C ILE A 19 -20.33 -17.30 0.08
N ARG A 20 -21.26 -16.37 -0.22
CA ARG A 20 -22.69 -16.55 0.05
C ARG A 20 -23.50 -16.28 -1.22
N PRO A 21 -24.42 -17.19 -1.62
CA PRO A 21 -25.37 -16.91 -2.69
C PRO A 21 -26.28 -15.72 -2.36
N THR A 22 -26.51 -14.85 -3.34
CA THR A 22 -27.39 -13.67 -3.19
C THR A 22 -28.81 -13.92 -3.73
N LYS A 23 -28.99 -14.96 -4.55
CA LYS A 23 -30.29 -15.36 -5.11
C LYS A 23 -30.81 -16.62 -4.40
N PRO A 24 -32.13 -16.79 -4.23
CA PRO A 24 -32.71 -18.02 -3.72
C PRO A 24 -32.31 -19.23 -4.57
N LEU A 25 -32.18 -20.38 -3.91
CA LEU A 25 -31.90 -21.68 -4.53
C LEU A 25 -32.81 -22.76 -3.90
N ALA A 26 -34.05 -22.40 -3.57
CA ALA A 26 -34.91 -23.21 -2.69
C ALA A 26 -35.77 -24.24 -3.44
N ASN A 27 -35.91 -24.11 -4.76
CA ASN A 27 -36.80 -24.94 -5.57
C ASN A 27 -36.28 -25.13 -7.00
N GLN A 28 -36.96 -25.96 -7.79
CA GLN A 28 -36.58 -26.28 -9.17
C GLN A 28 -36.54 -25.05 -10.08
N ARG A 29 -37.47 -24.10 -9.92
CA ARG A 29 -37.49 -22.87 -10.72
C ARG A 29 -36.26 -22.01 -10.41
N ASP A 30 -35.90 -21.86 -9.14
CA ASP A 30 -34.71 -21.11 -8.73
C ASP A 30 -33.44 -21.73 -9.35
N LEU A 31 -33.30 -23.06 -9.28
CA LEU A 31 -32.16 -23.77 -9.87
C LEU A 31 -32.10 -23.63 -11.40
N ALA A 32 -33.24 -23.70 -12.07
CA ALA A 32 -33.34 -23.52 -13.53
C ALA A 32 -33.01 -22.09 -13.98
N LEU A 33 -33.15 -21.09 -13.11
CA LEU A 33 -32.75 -19.70 -13.37
C LEU A 33 -31.29 -19.44 -13.01
N ALA A 34 -30.83 -19.97 -11.89
CA ALA A 34 -29.45 -19.80 -11.41
C ALA A 34 -28.42 -20.56 -12.28
N TYR A 35 -28.86 -21.64 -12.92
CA TYR A 35 -28.03 -22.46 -13.81
C TYR A 35 -28.81 -22.84 -15.06
N SER A 36 -28.58 -24.02 -15.62
CA SER A 36 -29.24 -24.45 -16.85
C SER A 36 -30.75 -24.69 -16.66
N PRO A 37 -31.59 -24.27 -17.63
CA PRO A 37 -31.21 -23.59 -18.88
C PRO A 37 -31.07 -22.06 -18.77
N GLY A 38 -31.57 -21.41 -17.72
CA GLY A 38 -31.74 -19.96 -17.63
C GLY A 38 -30.45 -19.14 -17.68
N VAL A 39 -29.33 -19.67 -17.16
CA VAL A 39 -28.02 -18.99 -17.21
C VAL A 39 -27.56 -18.68 -18.65
N ALA A 40 -28.03 -19.46 -19.64
CA ALA A 40 -27.69 -19.27 -21.05
C ALA A 40 -28.16 -17.91 -21.59
N GLU A 41 -29.25 -17.35 -21.06
CA GLU A 41 -29.75 -16.02 -21.45
C GLU A 41 -28.77 -14.92 -21.03
N ALA A 42 -28.24 -15.00 -19.81
CA ALA A 42 -27.24 -14.04 -19.32
C ALA A 42 -25.93 -14.17 -20.10
N SER A 43 -25.46 -15.41 -20.37
CA SER A 43 -24.26 -15.64 -21.17
C SER A 43 -24.40 -15.13 -22.60
N SER A 44 -25.53 -15.38 -23.26
CA SER A 44 -25.80 -14.90 -24.62
C SER A 44 -25.85 -13.37 -24.67
N ALA A 45 -26.53 -12.74 -23.70
CA ALA A 45 -26.59 -11.28 -23.63
C ALA A 45 -25.19 -10.63 -23.46
N ILE A 46 -24.30 -11.25 -22.67
CA ILE A 46 -22.92 -10.77 -22.50
C ILE A 46 -22.10 -11.02 -23.78
N ALA A 47 -22.29 -12.15 -24.46
CA ALA A 47 -21.62 -12.43 -25.72
C ALA A 47 -21.98 -11.42 -26.82
N GLU A 48 -23.25 -10.97 -26.87
CA GLU A 48 -23.70 -9.93 -27.78
C GLU A 48 -23.22 -8.53 -27.35
N ARG A 49 -23.21 -8.25 -26.05
CA ARG A 49 -22.82 -6.94 -25.48
C ARG A 49 -21.97 -7.14 -24.22
N PRO A 50 -20.63 -7.16 -24.33
CA PRO A 50 -19.73 -7.46 -23.19
C PRO A 50 -19.95 -6.60 -21.94
N GLY A 51 -20.35 -5.34 -22.11
CA GLY A 51 -20.67 -4.44 -20.99
C GLY A 51 -21.83 -4.90 -20.09
N ASP A 52 -22.72 -5.77 -20.58
CA ASP A 52 -23.80 -6.35 -19.79
C ASP A 52 -23.27 -7.27 -18.66
N ALA A 53 -21.98 -7.65 -18.68
CA ALA A 53 -21.34 -8.35 -17.57
C ALA A 53 -21.45 -7.57 -16.25
N ALA A 54 -21.45 -6.23 -16.30
CA ALA A 54 -21.64 -5.39 -15.12
C ALA A 54 -23.06 -5.49 -14.52
N ARG A 55 -24.05 -5.91 -15.31
CA ARG A 55 -25.47 -6.00 -14.91
C ARG A 55 -25.86 -7.42 -14.49
N TYR A 56 -25.34 -8.43 -15.18
CA TYR A 56 -25.76 -9.82 -15.00
C TYR A 56 -24.80 -10.67 -14.17
N THR A 57 -23.69 -10.09 -13.71
CA THR A 57 -22.71 -10.76 -12.86
C THR A 57 -22.29 -9.87 -11.69
N ALA A 58 -21.54 -10.44 -10.75
CA ALA A 58 -20.94 -9.69 -9.66
C ALA A 58 -19.74 -8.82 -10.10
N ARG A 59 -19.28 -8.92 -11.37
CA ARG A 59 -18.03 -8.31 -11.87
C ARG A 59 -17.90 -6.83 -11.52
N ALA A 60 -18.99 -6.05 -11.60
CA ALA A 60 -18.95 -4.61 -11.31
C ALA A 60 -18.59 -4.27 -9.85
N ASN A 61 -18.85 -5.18 -8.91
CA ASN A 61 -18.55 -5.00 -7.49
C ASN A 61 -17.38 -5.90 -7.01
N LEU A 62 -16.75 -6.65 -7.92
CA LEU A 62 -15.77 -7.68 -7.58
C LEU A 62 -14.35 -7.19 -7.89
N VAL A 63 -13.51 -7.16 -6.86
CA VAL A 63 -12.09 -6.78 -6.97
C VAL A 63 -11.20 -8.00 -6.71
N ALA A 64 -10.13 -8.15 -7.50
CA ALA A 64 -9.06 -9.08 -7.15
C ALA A 64 -8.05 -8.37 -6.26
N VAL A 65 -7.83 -8.89 -5.05
CA VAL A 65 -6.65 -8.51 -4.26
C VAL A 65 -5.55 -9.50 -4.62
N VAL A 66 -4.52 -9.03 -5.31
CA VAL A 66 -3.50 -9.89 -5.93
C VAL A 66 -2.15 -9.64 -5.30
N THR A 67 -1.46 -10.72 -4.96
CA THR A 67 -0.09 -10.69 -4.45
C THR A 67 0.72 -11.87 -4.98
N ASN A 68 2.05 -11.75 -4.96
CA ASN A 68 2.96 -12.90 -5.01
C ASN A 68 3.67 -13.17 -3.67
N GLY A 69 3.33 -12.42 -2.62
CA GLY A 69 3.90 -12.56 -1.28
C GLY A 69 5.38 -12.19 -1.16
N SER A 70 5.89 -11.37 -2.10
CA SER A 70 7.32 -11.01 -2.13
C SER A 70 7.69 -9.86 -1.19
N ALA A 71 6.73 -9.11 -0.66
CA ALA A 71 6.94 -8.03 0.29
C ALA A 71 5.82 -7.92 1.33
N VAL A 72 5.49 -9.02 2.01
CA VAL A 72 4.38 -9.05 2.97
C VAL A 72 4.71 -8.29 4.24
N LEU A 73 4.05 -7.14 4.44
CA LEU A 73 4.25 -6.28 5.62
C LEU A 73 5.77 -6.01 5.86
N GLY A 74 6.23 -6.11 7.11
CA GLY A 74 7.66 -6.11 7.45
C GLY A 74 8.32 -7.49 7.43
N LEU A 75 7.63 -8.53 6.98
CA LEU A 75 8.14 -9.91 6.94
C LEU A 75 8.95 -10.18 5.66
N GLY A 76 8.78 -9.34 4.64
CA GLY A 76 9.47 -9.46 3.37
C GLY A 76 8.92 -10.60 2.51
N ASN A 77 9.80 -11.31 1.81
CA ASN A 77 9.41 -12.39 0.93
C ASN A 77 9.15 -13.68 1.73
N ILE A 78 7.89 -13.94 2.03
CA ILE A 78 7.42 -15.17 2.70
C ILE A 78 6.65 -16.09 1.74
N GLY A 79 6.52 -15.68 0.48
CA GLY A 79 5.85 -16.42 -0.58
C GLY A 79 4.32 -16.29 -0.58
N ALA A 80 3.74 -16.62 -1.73
CA ALA A 80 2.32 -16.45 -2.02
C ALA A 80 1.40 -17.07 -0.96
N LEU A 81 1.64 -18.33 -0.58
CA LEU A 81 0.78 -19.03 0.40
C LEU A 81 0.78 -18.35 1.78
N ALA A 82 1.95 -17.90 2.25
CA ALA A 82 2.05 -17.27 3.57
C ALA A 82 1.46 -15.84 3.58
N ALA A 83 1.29 -15.21 2.42
CA ALA A 83 0.61 -13.94 2.27
C ALA A 83 -0.92 -14.05 2.43
N LYS A 84 -1.49 -15.25 2.26
CA LYS A 84 -2.94 -15.49 2.26
C LYS A 84 -3.70 -14.86 3.45
N PRO A 85 -3.25 -15.02 4.71
CA PRO A 85 -3.93 -14.37 5.82
C PRO A 85 -3.96 -12.85 5.71
N VAL A 86 -2.96 -12.20 5.10
CA VAL A 86 -2.96 -10.74 4.89
C VAL A 86 -3.98 -10.36 3.82
N MET A 87 -4.01 -11.08 2.70
CA MET A 87 -4.95 -10.84 1.59
C MET A 87 -6.41 -11.04 2.01
N GLU A 88 -6.69 -12.10 2.79
CA GLU A 88 -8.02 -12.27 3.38
C GLU A 88 -8.40 -11.09 4.29
N GLY A 89 -7.41 -10.45 4.91
CA GLY A 89 -7.57 -9.25 5.73
C GLY A 89 -8.01 -8.07 4.89
N LYS A 90 -7.32 -7.81 3.78
CA LYS A 90 -7.68 -6.75 2.83
C LYS A 90 -9.11 -6.95 2.31
N ALA A 91 -9.47 -8.17 1.94
CA ALA A 91 -10.82 -8.50 1.48
C ALA A 91 -11.92 -8.18 2.52
N VAL A 92 -11.74 -8.51 3.80
CA VAL A 92 -12.75 -8.15 4.82
C VAL A 92 -12.82 -6.64 5.06
N LEU A 93 -11.73 -5.91 4.88
CA LEU A 93 -11.71 -4.44 4.98
C LEU A 93 -12.48 -3.81 3.81
N PHE A 94 -12.21 -4.23 2.57
CA PHE A 94 -12.99 -3.83 1.39
C PHE A 94 -14.49 -4.05 1.60
N LYS A 95 -14.86 -5.25 2.07
CA LYS A 95 -16.27 -5.57 2.29
C LYS A 95 -16.88 -4.74 3.42
N LYS A 96 -16.17 -4.58 4.54
CA LYS A 96 -16.69 -3.90 5.73
C LYS A 96 -16.87 -2.40 5.52
N PHE A 97 -15.94 -1.75 4.83
CA PHE A 97 -15.89 -0.29 4.74
C PHE A 97 -16.43 0.28 3.42
N ALA A 98 -16.49 -0.52 2.35
CA ALA A 98 -16.95 -0.06 1.03
C ALA A 98 -18.00 -0.97 0.37
N ASP A 99 -18.42 -2.06 1.02
CA ASP A 99 -19.33 -3.09 0.44
C ASP A 99 -18.82 -3.72 -0.86
N ILE A 100 -17.50 -3.71 -1.07
CA ILE A 100 -16.85 -4.31 -2.24
C ILE A 100 -16.61 -5.80 -1.98
N ASP A 101 -16.99 -6.64 -2.94
CA ASP A 101 -16.70 -8.07 -2.89
C ASP A 101 -15.27 -8.32 -3.41
N VAL A 102 -14.56 -9.25 -2.77
CA VAL A 102 -13.16 -9.52 -3.08
C VAL A 102 -12.90 -11.01 -3.23
N PHE A 103 -12.07 -11.37 -4.20
CA PHE A 103 -11.28 -12.58 -4.14
C PHE A 103 -9.81 -12.22 -3.95
N ASP A 104 -9.21 -12.81 -2.93
CA ASP A 104 -7.76 -12.86 -2.75
C ASP A 104 -7.14 -13.88 -3.72
N ILE A 105 -6.10 -13.47 -4.44
CA ILE A 105 -5.41 -14.25 -5.47
C ILE A 105 -3.90 -14.21 -5.17
N GLU A 106 -3.42 -15.26 -4.51
CA GLU A 106 -1.99 -15.46 -4.26
C GLU A 106 -1.35 -16.22 -5.42
N ILE A 107 -0.47 -15.55 -6.18
CA ILE A 107 0.20 -16.11 -7.37
C ILE A 107 1.64 -16.48 -7.02
N ASP A 108 1.99 -17.76 -7.15
CA ASP A 108 3.35 -18.25 -6.98
C ASP A 108 4.20 -18.01 -8.24
N GLU A 109 4.43 -16.74 -8.55
CA GLU A 109 5.26 -16.29 -9.69
C GLU A 109 6.15 -15.12 -9.26
N SER A 110 7.44 -15.26 -9.56
CA SER A 110 8.49 -14.31 -9.15
C SER A 110 8.99 -13.44 -10.30
N ASP A 111 8.80 -13.89 -11.56
CA ASP A 111 9.11 -13.08 -12.72
C ASP A 111 8.01 -12.01 -12.92
N PRO A 112 8.36 -10.71 -12.91
CA PRO A 112 7.36 -9.64 -12.95
C PRO A 112 6.59 -9.58 -14.27
N ASP A 113 7.19 -10.00 -15.38
CA ASP A 113 6.50 -10.06 -16.68
C ASP A 113 5.51 -11.24 -16.72
N ALA A 114 5.89 -12.42 -16.26
CA ALA A 114 4.99 -13.57 -16.15
C ALA A 114 3.85 -13.30 -15.14
N LEU A 115 4.17 -12.63 -14.03
CA LEU A 115 3.17 -12.21 -13.04
C LEU A 115 2.17 -11.23 -13.66
N ALA A 116 2.63 -10.17 -14.31
CA ALA A 116 1.75 -9.22 -14.98
C ALA A 116 0.92 -9.88 -16.10
N ASP A 117 1.48 -10.81 -16.86
CA ASP A 117 0.71 -11.54 -17.89
C ASP A 117 -0.39 -12.40 -17.27
N THR A 118 -0.09 -13.07 -16.16
CA THR A 118 -1.05 -13.88 -15.41
C THR A 118 -2.19 -13.02 -14.90
N ILE A 119 -1.89 -11.88 -14.28
CA ILE A 119 -2.90 -10.96 -13.72
C ILE A 119 -3.78 -10.38 -14.83
N ARG A 120 -3.18 -9.96 -15.94
CA ARG A 120 -3.93 -9.41 -17.09
C ARG A 120 -4.96 -10.41 -17.62
N ARG A 121 -4.64 -11.70 -17.66
CA ARG A 121 -5.57 -12.74 -18.13
C ARG A 121 -6.80 -12.89 -17.23
N LEU A 122 -6.76 -12.39 -16.00
CA LEU A 122 -7.89 -12.39 -15.07
C LEU A 122 -8.90 -11.24 -15.32
N GLU A 123 -8.59 -10.28 -16.21
CA GLU A 123 -9.46 -9.11 -16.50
C GLU A 123 -10.96 -9.43 -16.70
N PRO A 124 -11.35 -10.52 -17.41
CA PRO A 124 -12.76 -10.81 -17.60
C PRO A 124 -13.51 -11.10 -16.29
N ALA A 125 -12.82 -11.61 -15.26
CA ALA A 125 -13.43 -12.01 -13.99
C ALA A 125 -13.70 -10.83 -13.05
N PHE A 126 -12.91 -9.76 -13.13
CA PHE A 126 -12.87 -8.71 -12.13
C PHE A 126 -13.25 -7.34 -12.67
N GLY A 127 -13.81 -6.48 -11.80
CA GLY A 127 -14.10 -5.08 -12.08
C GLY A 127 -12.91 -4.16 -11.83
N ALA A 128 -11.97 -4.55 -10.97
CA ALA A 128 -10.70 -3.88 -10.75
C ALA A 128 -9.66 -4.85 -10.16
N ILE A 129 -8.38 -4.47 -10.25
CA ILE A 129 -7.25 -5.17 -9.63
C ILE A 129 -6.66 -4.28 -8.53
N ASN A 130 -6.50 -4.84 -7.34
CA ASN A 130 -5.73 -4.28 -6.25
C ASN A 130 -4.45 -5.11 -6.06
N LEU A 131 -3.31 -4.57 -6.45
CA LEU A 131 -1.98 -5.15 -6.22
C LEU A 131 -1.54 -4.88 -4.79
N GLU A 132 -1.00 -5.91 -4.15
CA GLU A 132 -0.62 -5.90 -2.73
C GLU A 132 0.68 -6.69 -2.50
N ASP A 133 1.55 -6.20 -1.60
CA ASP A 133 2.71 -6.93 -1.08
C ASP A 133 3.65 -7.49 -2.19
N ILE A 134 3.83 -6.73 -3.27
CA ILE A 134 4.80 -7.02 -4.35
C ILE A 134 6.04 -6.16 -4.14
N LYS A 135 7.23 -6.77 -4.11
CA LYS A 135 8.49 -6.06 -3.85
C LYS A 135 8.81 -5.02 -4.93
N ALA A 136 9.48 -3.95 -4.53
CA ALA A 136 10.18 -3.07 -5.46
C ALA A 136 11.48 -3.73 -5.96
N PRO A 137 11.93 -3.44 -7.20
CA PRO A 137 11.30 -2.57 -8.20
C PRO A 137 10.20 -3.25 -9.04
N ASP A 138 10.01 -4.56 -8.88
CA ASP A 138 9.11 -5.40 -9.68
C ASP A 138 7.66 -4.87 -9.70
N CYS A 139 7.16 -4.40 -8.56
CA CYS A 139 5.83 -3.81 -8.42
C CYS A 139 5.56 -2.66 -9.40
N PHE A 140 6.58 -1.84 -9.70
CA PHE A 140 6.45 -0.73 -10.64
C PHE A 140 6.26 -1.23 -12.07
N LEU A 141 7.01 -2.28 -12.47
CA LEU A 141 6.87 -2.89 -13.79
C LEU A 141 5.48 -3.52 -13.92
N VAL A 142 5.10 -4.35 -12.94
CA VAL A 142 3.80 -5.04 -12.92
C VAL A 142 2.66 -4.02 -13.03
N GLU A 143 2.66 -3.00 -12.19
CA GLU A 143 1.60 -1.99 -12.20
C GLU A 143 1.54 -1.22 -13.53
N ASN A 144 2.68 -0.72 -14.02
CA ASN A 144 2.72 0.05 -15.27
C ASN A 144 2.21 -0.77 -16.45
N ARG A 145 2.61 -2.04 -16.53
CA ARG A 145 2.19 -2.94 -17.59
C ARG A 145 0.69 -3.23 -17.51
N LEU A 146 0.17 -3.53 -16.33
CA LEU A 146 -1.26 -3.79 -16.14
C LEU A 146 -2.11 -2.56 -16.44
N LYS A 147 -1.69 -1.36 -16.01
CA LYS A 147 -2.36 -0.09 -16.36
C LYS A 147 -2.39 0.18 -17.87
N ALA A 148 -1.37 -0.23 -18.60
CA ALA A 148 -1.29 -0.04 -20.04
C ALA A 148 -2.10 -1.09 -20.83
N GLU A 149 -2.21 -2.31 -20.31
CA GLU A 149 -2.76 -3.46 -21.03
C GLU A 149 -4.21 -3.81 -20.66
N MET A 150 -4.70 -3.39 -19.48
CA MET A 150 -6.05 -3.72 -18.99
C MET A 150 -7.06 -2.59 -19.19
N ASN A 151 -8.34 -2.94 -19.38
CA ASN A 151 -9.45 -1.98 -19.47
C ASN A 151 -10.21 -1.77 -18.15
N ILE A 152 -9.64 -2.24 -17.04
CA ILE A 152 -10.19 -2.06 -15.69
C ILE A 152 -9.18 -1.30 -14.82
N PRO A 153 -9.63 -0.62 -13.75
CA PRO A 153 -8.72 0.05 -12.83
C PRO A 153 -7.73 -0.93 -12.22
N VAL A 154 -6.46 -0.53 -12.18
CA VAL A 154 -5.38 -1.21 -11.48
C VAL A 154 -4.81 -0.24 -10.46
N PHE A 155 -4.79 -0.67 -9.20
CA PHE A 155 -4.35 0.12 -8.06
C PHE A 155 -3.37 -0.71 -7.24
N HIS A 156 -2.29 -0.10 -6.77
CA HIS A 156 -1.35 -0.73 -5.85
C HIS A 156 -1.45 -0.05 -4.50
N ASP A 157 -1.92 -0.76 -3.46
CA ASP A 157 -2.24 -0.13 -2.17
C ASP A 157 -0.98 0.36 -1.45
N ASP A 158 0.08 -0.46 -1.40
CA ASP A 158 1.34 -0.06 -0.75
C ASP A 158 1.96 1.22 -1.35
N GLN A 159 1.72 1.49 -2.63
CA GLN A 159 2.17 2.70 -3.30
C GLN A 159 1.19 3.85 -3.08
N HIS A 160 0.03 3.75 -3.73
CA HIS A 160 -0.91 4.86 -3.86
C HIS A 160 -1.76 5.04 -2.62
N GLY A 161 -2.19 3.94 -1.98
CA GLY A 161 -2.93 3.96 -0.73
C GLY A 161 -2.12 4.62 0.37
N THR A 162 -0.87 4.18 0.55
CA THR A 162 0.07 4.81 1.49
C THR A 162 0.28 6.29 1.17
N ALA A 163 0.54 6.63 -0.10
CA ALA A 163 0.75 8.01 -0.51
C ALA A 163 -0.44 8.91 -0.17
N ILE A 164 -1.67 8.48 -0.47
CA ILE A 164 -2.89 9.26 -0.20
C ILE A 164 -3.03 9.55 1.31
N VAL A 165 -2.87 8.54 2.16
CA VAL A 165 -3.02 8.71 3.61
C VAL A 165 -1.88 9.57 4.19
N VAL A 166 -0.64 9.37 3.72
CA VAL A 166 0.50 10.22 4.09
C VAL A 166 0.28 11.67 3.66
N GLY A 167 -0.17 11.89 2.43
CA GLY A 167 -0.49 13.22 1.91
C GLY A 167 -1.55 13.92 2.76
N ALA A 168 -2.62 13.21 3.12
CA ALA A 168 -3.65 13.75 4.01
C ALA A 168 -3.11 14.10 5.41
N ALA A 169 -2.30 13.21 6.01
CA ALA A 169 -1.68 13.45 7.31
C ALA A 169 -0.71 14.64 7.27
N VAL A 170 0.12 14.77 6.23
CA VAL A 170 1.03 15.91 6.06
C VAL A 170 0.27 17.21 5.87
N VAL A 171 -0.76 17.24 5.00
CA VAL A 171 -1.56 18.46 4.78
C VAL A 171 -2.21 18.93 6.09
N ASN A 172 -2.81 18.01 6.85
CA ASN A 172 -3.42 18.33 8.14
C ASN A 172 -2.38 18.73 9.19
N GLY A 173 -1.24 18.03 9.25
CA GLY A 173 -0.14 18.35 10.16
C GLY A 173 0.42 19.75 9.89
N MET A 174 0.67 20.09 8.62
CA MET A 174 1.12 21.43 8.24
C MET A 174 0.10 22.51 8.59
N HIS A 175 -1.20 22.24 8.42
CA HIS A 175 -2.26 23.14 8.84
C HIS A 175 -2.27 23.39 10.35
N LEU A 176 -2.22 22.32 11.16
CA LEU A 176 -2.20 22.40 12.63
C LEU A 176 -0.97 23.14 13.15
N LEU A 177 0.18 22.93 12.52
CA LEU A 177 1.45 23.56 12.88
C LEU A 177 1.59 24.99 12.33
N GLY A 178 0.64 25.46 11.51
CA GLY A 178 0.73 26.76 10.86
C GLY A 178 1.89 26.87 9.85
N LYS A 179 2.35 25.73 9.32
CA LYS A 179 3.52 25.63 8.43
C LYS A 179 3.10 25.58 6.96
N ASN A 180 3.96 26.11 6.10
CA ASN A 180 3.75 26.05 4.66
C ASN A 180 4.57 24.90 4.07
N LEU A 181 3.88 23.91 3.48
CA LEU A 181 4.50 22.71 2.89
C LEU A 181 5.59 23.03 1.86
N SER A 182 5.50 24.17 1.15
CA SER A 182 6.53 24.56 0.17
C SER A 182 7.85 25.04 0.80
N ARG A 183 7.88 25.28 2.11
CA ARG A 183 9.04 25.80 2.85
C ARG A 183 9.69 24.79 3.78
N VAL A 184 8.98 23.70 4.09
CA VAL A 184 9.48 22.71 5.05
C VAL A 184 10.55 21.82 4.45
N LYS A 185 11.52 21.44 5.28
CA LYS A 185 12.49 20.38 4.99
C LYS A 185 11.90 19.03 5.39
N LEU A 186 11.86 18.09 4.44
CA LEU A 186 11.44 16.71 4.66
C LEU A 186 12.64 15.78 4.54
N VAL A 187 12.85 14.95 5.56
CA VAL A 187 13.81 13.86 5.54
C VAL A 187 13.02 12.55 5.54
N SER A 188 13.28 11.70 4.57
CA SER A 188 12.61 10.40 4.46
C SER A 188 13.62 9.28 4.57
N THR A 189 13.23 8.21 5.27
CA THR A 189 13.94 6.94 5.25
C THR A 189 13.12 5.91 4.50
N GLY A 190 13.75 5.22 3.55
CA GLY A 190 13.11 4.20 2.72
C GLY A 190 12.80 4.68 1.30
N GLY A 191 13.57 4.18 0.33
CA GLY A 191 13.43 4.47 -1.10
C GLY A 191 12.67 3.40 -1.89
N GLY A 192 11.79 2.64 -1.22
CA GLY A 192 10.96 1.59 -1.84
C GLY A 192 9.69 2.16 -2.48
N ALA A 193 8.79 1.26 -2.90
CA ALA A 193 7.55 1.59 -3.61
C ALA A 193 6.70 2.65 -2.88
N ALA A 194 6.40 2.40 -1.59
CA ALA A 194 5.62 3.30 -0.75
C ALA A 194 6.29 4.67 -0.56
N GLY A 195 7.58 4.68 -0.22
CA GLY A 195 8.35 5.91 0.03
C GLY A 195 8.37 6.83 -1.19
N ILE A 196 8.68 6.27 -2.36
CA ILE A 196 8.72 7.03 -3.61
C ILE A 196 7.34 7.56 -4.00
N ALA A 197 6.29 6.75 -3.88
CA ALA A 197 4.92 7.19 -4.16
C ALA A 197 4.49 8.34 -3.23
N CYS A 198 4.80 8.24 -1.93
CA CYS A 198 4.53 9.31 -0.96
C CYS A 198 5.27 10.60 -1.33
N LEU A 199 6.57 10.50 -1.62
CA LEU A 199 7.37 11.67 -1.97
C LEU A 199 6.84 12.35 -3.24
N ASN A 200 6.54 11.58 -4.28
CA ASN A 200 5.97 12.11 -5.52
C ASN A 200 4.65 12.85 -5.27
N LEU A 201 3.71 12.24 -4.53
CA LEU A 201 2.44 12.90 -4.23
C LEU A 201 2.64 14.17 -3.39
N LEU A 202 3.58 14.19 -2.44
CA LEU A 202 3.88 15.38 -1.67
C LEU A 202 4.45 16.51 -2.54
N LEU A 203 5.24 16.19 -3.57
CA LEU A 203 5.67 17.19 -4.56
C LEU A 203 4.47 17.78 -5.32
N ASP A 204 3.54 16.93 -5.76
CA ASP A 204 2.30 17.37 -6.44
C ASP A 204 1.43 18.26 -5.53
N LEU A 205 1.42 17.98 -4.21
CA LEU A 205 0.75 18.80 -3.19
C LEU A 205 1.49 20.10 -2.85
N GLY A 206 2.71 20.31 -3.38
CA GLY A 206 3.43 21.58 -3.31
C GLY A 206 4.72 21.56 -2.47
N LEU A 207 5.14 20.41 -1.94
CA LEU A 207 6.48 20.26 -1.35
C LEU A 207 7.54 20.55 -2.40
N LYS A 208 8.56 21.33 -2.06
CA LYS A 208 9.61 21.66 -3.02
C LYS A 208 10.62 20.52 -3.08
N ARG A 209 10.92 20.06 -4.30
CA ARG A 209 11.88 18.98 -4.52
C ARG A 209 13.24 19.21 -3.85
N GLY A 210 13.76 20.44 -3.89
CA GLY A 210 15.02 20.81 -3.22
C GLY A 210 15.00 20.58 -1.70
N ASN A 211 13.83 20.50 -1.08
CA ASN A 211 13.67 20.29 0.36
C ASN A 211 13.49 18.82 0.76
N VAL A 212 13.53 17.88 -0.19
CA VAL A 212 13.33 16.45 0.06
C VAL A 212 14.67 15.73 0.14
N TRP A 213 14.94 15.08 1.27
CA TRP A 213 16.17 14.35 1.55
C TRP A 213 15.84 12.88 1.74
N LEU A 214 16.08 12.06 0.70
CA LEU A 214 15.83 10.62 0.75
C LEU A 214 17.09 9.88 1.21
N VAL A 215 16.98 9.16 2.32
CA VAL A 215 18.01 8.26 2.85
C VAL A 215 17.50 6.83 2.69
N ASP A 216 18.25 6.00 1.97
CA ASP A 216 17.97 4.57 1.88
C ASP A 216 19.07 3.76 2.59
N VAL A 217 19.10 2.45 2.33
CA VAL A 217 20.01 1.52 3.02
C VAL A 217 21.49 1.83 2.80
N ASP A 218 21.88 2.46 1.69
CA ASP A 218 23.27 2.85 1.44
C ASP A 218 23.54 4.33 1.79
N GLY A 219 22.59 5.01 2.45
CA GLY A 219 22.71 6.39 2.91
C GLY A 219 21.91 7.38 2.07
N LEU A 220 22.30 8.65 2.14
CA LEU A 220 21.62 9.74 1.43
C LEU A 220 21.74 9.52 -0.07
N VAL A 221 20.63 9.65 -0.79
CA VAL A 221 20.64 9.69 -2.25
C VAL A 221 21.20 11.05 -2.68
N HIS A 222 22.36 11.04 -3.34
CA HIS A 222 23.08 12.25 -3.71
C HIS A 222 23.59 12.21 -5.15
N THR A 223 23.95 13.37 -5.68
CA THR A 223 24.50 13.51 -7.03
C THR A 223 25.80 12.73 -7.13
N GLY A 224 25.95 11.91 -8.18
CA GLY A 224 27.12 11.04 -8.39
C GLY A 224 27.06 9.68 -7.68
N ARG A 225 26.02 9.41 -6.87
CA ARG A 225 25.73 8.04 -6.40
C ARG A 225 25.00 7.28 -7.50
N ASP A 226 25.40 6.03 -7.74
CA ASP A 226 24.63 5.09 -8.55
C ASP A 226 23.43 4.60 -7.73
N ALA A 227 22.23 4.99 -8.14
CA ALA A 227 20.97 4.68 -7.46
C ALA A 227 19.92 4.34 -8.51
N GLU A 228 18.94 3.53 -8.15
CA GLU A 228 17.86 3.16 -9.07
C GLU A 228 17.15 4.43 -9.59
N PRO A 229 16.69 4.45 -10.86
CA PRO A 229 16.18 5.67 -11.49
C PRO A 229 15.10 6.40 -10.69
N HIS A 230 14.22 5.65 -10.02
CA HIS A 230 13.15 6.20 -9.19
C HIS A 230 13.67 6.92 -7.93
N LYS A 231 14.79 6.45 -7.34
CA LYS A 231 15.45 7.12 -6.21
C LYS A 231 16.33 8.26 -6.67
N ALA A 232 17.03 8.10 -7.80
CA ALA A 232 17.95 9.10 -8.34
C ALA A 232 17.25 10.46 -8.59
N ALA A 233 15.95 10.45 -8.90
CA ALA A 233 15.12 11.64 -8.96
C ALA A 233 15.15 12.47 -7.66
N PHE A 234 15.42 11.84 -6.51
CA PHE A 234 15.54 12.43 -5.17
C PHE A 234 16.98 12.79 -4.73
N ALA A 235 17.97 12.67 -5.63
CA ALA A 235 19.36 13.03 -5.36
C ALA A 235 19.55 14.48 -4.92
N GLN A 236 20.33 14.70 -3.86
CA GLN A 236 20.77 16.02 -3.40
C GLN A 236 22.18 16.35 -3.89
N ASN A 237 22.46 17.61 -4.17
CA ASN A 237 23.83 18.08 -4.47
C ASN A 237 24.48 18.58 -3.19
N THR A 238 25.17 17.69 -2.47
CA THR A 238 25.65 17.93 -1.11
C THR A 238 26.77 16.96 -0.74
N ASP A 239 27.54 17.29 0.30
CA ASP A 239 28.55 16.41 0.91
C ASP A 239 27.98 15.52 2.03
N ALA A 240 26.72 15.72 2.42
CA ALA A 240 26.02 14.85 3.36
C ALA A 240 25.91 13.41 2.82
N ARG A 241 26.04 12.40 3.69
CA ARG A 241 26.00 10.98 3.30
C ARG A 241 25.06 10.15 4.14
N THR A 242 24.72 10.58 5.35
CA THR A 242 23.97 9.77 6.31
C THR A 242 22.67 10.44 6.72
N LEU A 243 21.82 9.70 7.43
CA LEU A 243 20.65 10.28 8.11
C LEU A 243 21.08 11.35 9.11
N ASP A 244 22.19 11.15 9.82
CA ASP A 244 22.71 12.10 10.79
C ASP A 244 23.10 13.44 10.16
N ASP A 245 23.61 13.43 8.93
CA ASP A 245 23.95 14.66 8.20
C ASP A 245 22.70 15.38 7.68
N ALA A 246 21.63 14.63 7.40
CA ALA A 246 20.44 15.14 6.74
C ALA A 246 19.36 15.64 7.72
N ILE A 247 19.29 15.09 8.94
CA ILE A 247 18.15 15.30 9.85
C ILE A 247 18.07 16.70 10.47
N ASP A 248 19.18 17.42 10.54
CA ASP A 248 19.25 18.73 11.21
C ASP A 248 18.23 19.71 10.61
N GLY A 249 17.39 20.27 11.48
CA GLY A 249 16.35 21.22 11.10
C GLY A 249 15.21 20.64 10.26
N ALA A 250 15.10 19.31 10.10
CA ALA A 250 13.97 18.70 9.41
C ALA A 250 12.66 19.02 10.15
N GLU A 251 11.64 19.41 9.40
CA GLU A 251 10.31 19.71 9.96
C GLU A 251 9.33 18.55 9.72
N ILE A 252 9.65 17.68 8.75
CA ILE A 252 8.95 16.42 8.53
C ILE A 252 9.99 15.29 8.50
N PHE A 253 9.77 14.26 9.31
CA PHE A 253 10.38 12.96 9.12
C PHE A 253 9.35 11.98 8.55
N LEU A 254 9.67 11.31 7.45
CA LEU A 254 8.82 10.30 6.81
C LEU A 254 9.56 8.96 6.72
N GLY A 255 9.32 8.08 7.68
CA GLY A 255 9.85 6.73 7.73
C GLY A 255 8.92 5.71 7.10
N LEU A 256 9.40 5.07 6.04
CA LEU A 256 8.77 3.93 5.34
C LEU A 256 9.86 2.88 5.08
N SER A 257 10.50 2.44 6.16
CA SER A 257 11.75 1.70 6.14
C SER A 257 11.74 0.52 7.11
N GLY A 258 12.64 0.50 8.09
CA GLY A 258 12.78 -0.59 9.04
C GLY A 258 12.75 -0.11 10.49
N PRO A 259 12.75 -1.04 11.45
CA PRO A 259 12.65 -0.71 12.86
C PRO A 259 13.90 0.00 13.37
N ASN A 260 13.72 0.95 14.30
CA ASN A 260 14.80 1.62 15.04
C ASN A 260 15.82 2.39 14.17
N VAL A 261 15.40 2.87 12.99
CA VAL A 261 16.24 3.69 12.09
C VAL A 261 16.43 5.11 12.61
N LEU A 262 15.43 5.69 13.27
CA LEU A 262 15.48 7.04 13.80
C LEU A 262 15.78 7.01 15.30
N SER A 263 16.82 7.71 15.74
CA SER A 263 17.22 7.78 17.15
C SER A 263 16.60 9.00 17.86
N ALA A 264 16.49 8.92 19.19
CA ALA A 264 16.03 10.05 20.00
C ALA A 264 16.95 11.29 19.85
N ASP A 265 18.26 11.09 19.66
CA ASP A 265 19.21 12.18 19.43
C ASP A 265 19.00 12.85 18.06
N GLN A 266 18.69 12.09 17.02
CA GLN A 266 18.31 12.63 15.72
C GLN A 266 17.00 13.45 15.82
N VAL A 267 16.01 12.94 16.56
CA VAL A 267 14.74 13.65 16.81
C VAL A 267 14.97 14.98 17.53
N ARG A 268 15.88 15.04 18.52
CA ARG A 268 16.25 16.30 19.19
C ARG A 268 16.80 17.37 18.22
N ARG A 269 17.47 16.96 17.14
CA ARG A 269 18.09 17.87 16.15
C ARG A 269 17.13 18.36 15.06
N MET A 270 15.91 17.85 15.01
CA MET A 270 14.86 18.33 14.09
C MET A 270 14.48 19.80 14.36
N GLY A 271 13.78 20.45 13.43
CA GLY A 271 13.25 21.81 13.62
C GLY A 271 12.14 21.87 14.68
N PRO A 272 11.75 23.06 15.18
CA PRO A 272 10.63 23.24 16.13
C PRO A 272 9.33 22.66 15.60
N ASP A 273 8.50 22.11 16.48
CA ASP A 273 7.19 21.49 16.19
C ASP A 273 7.21 20.54 14.96
N PRO A 274 8.02 19.46 14.98
CA PRO A 274 8.17 18.59 13.82
C PRO A 274 6.98 17.64 13.66
N LEU A 275 6.70 17.24 12.43
CA LEU A 275 5.84 16.10 12.12
C LEU A 275 6.72 14.85 11.96
N VAL A 276 6.61 13.90 12.87
CA VAL A 276 7.37 12.63 12.86
C VAL A 276 6.44 11.50 12.46
N MET A 277 6.59 10.98 11.24
CA MET A 277 5.82 9.87 10.72
C MET A 277 6.72 8.63 10.69
N ALA A 278 6.59 7.73 11.67
CA ALA A 278 7.36 6.49 11.75
C ALA A 278 6.43 5.31 11.41
N LEU A 279 6.35 4.98 10.12
CA LEU A 279 5.29 4.15 9.56
C LEU A 279 5.72 2.70 9.28
N ALA A 280 6.97 2.31 9.58
CA ALA A 280 7.39 0.92 9.48
C ALA A 280 6.52 -0.01 10.36
N ASN A 281 6.24 -1.20 9.84
CA ASN A 281 5.46 -2.23 10.51
C ASN A 281 6.28 -3.53 10.60
N PRO A 282 6.09 -4.36 11.65
CA PRO A 282 5.24 -4.10 12.82
C PRO A 282 5.89 -3.19 13.88
N VAL A 283 7.19 -2.92 13.76
CA VAL A 283 7.95 -2.05 14.67
C VAL A 283 8.40 -0.79 13.89
N PRO A 284 8.07 0.42 14.38
CA PRO A 284 8.35 1.67 13.67
C PRO A 284 9.84 2.03 13.70
N GLU A 285 10.22 3.01 12.87
CA GLU A 285 11.57 3.62 12.86
C GLU A 285 11.97 4.16 14.23
N ILE A 286 10.99 4.64 15.01
CA ILE A 286 11.14 5.04 16.39
C ILE A 286 9.80 4.86 17.11
N MET A 287 9.84 4.44 18.37
CA MET A 287 8.65 4.34 19.20
C MET A 287 8.10 5.73 19.58
N PRO A 288 6.77 5.96 19.57
CA PRO A 288 6.18 7.27 19.89
C PRO A 288 6.60 7.84 21.24
N GLU A 289 6.84 6.99 22.23
CA GLU A 289 7.31 7.38 23.56
C GLU A 289 8.66 8.09 23.48
N HIS A 290 9.61 7.53 22.70
CA HIS A 290 10.93 8.14 22.53
C HIS A 290 10.86 9.46 21.77
N VAL A 291 9.92 9.60 20.84
CA VAL A 291 9.69 10.89 20.16
C VAL A 291 9.16 11.92 21.14
N ARG A 292 8.15 11.59 21.95
CA ARG A 292 7.58 12.49 22.95
C ARG A 292 8.59 12.92 24.00
N ASP A 293 9.46 12.01 24.44
CA ASP A 293 10.53 12.33 25.39
C ASP A 293 11.61 13.24 24.79
N ALA A 294 11.95 13.03 23.51
CA ALA A 294 12.97 13.81 22.82
C ALA A 294 12.47 15.18 22.35
N ARG A 295 11.22 15.24 21.89
CA ARG A 295 10.54 16.40 21.27
C ARG A 295 9.06 16.41 21.66
N PRO A 296 8.72 16.93 22.85
CA PRO A 296 7.33 16.99 23.33
C PRO A 296 6.40 17.83 22.45
N ASP A 297 6.96 18.69 21.61
CA ASP A 297 6.29 19.54 20.62
C ASP A 297 5.99 18.83 19.29
N ALA A 298 6.42 17.58 19.12
CA ALA A 298 6.22 16.82 17.89
C ALA A 298 4.79 16.30 17.75
N ILE A 299 4.24 16.38 16.52
CA ILE A 299 3.11 15.56 16.11
C ILE A 299 3.67 14.22 15.65
N VAL A 300 3.14 13.11 16.18
CA VAL A 300 3.63 11.76 15.89
C VAL A 300 2.56 10.95 15.18
N CYS A 301 2.92 10.29 14.08
CA CYS A 301 2.07 9.35 13.37
C CYS A 301 2.79 7.99 13.27
N THR A 302 2.04 6.90 13.40
CA THR A 302 2.55 5.54 13.17
C THR A 302 1.61 4.72 12.30
N GLY A 303 2.10 3.60 11.75
CA GLY A 303 1.26 2.64 11.03
C GLY A 303 0.44 1.71 11.93
N ARG A 304 0.53 1.85 13.26
CA ARG A 304 -0.09 0.95 14.22
C ARG A 304 -1.43 1.48 14.73
N THR A 305 -2.37 0.58 14.95
CA THR A 305 -3.74 0.91 15.41
C THR A 305 -3.86 1.09 16.91
N ASP A 306 -2.84 0.73 17.68
CA ASP A 306 -2.80 0.89 19.14
C ASP A 306 -2.21 2.25 19.58
N TYR A 307 -1.83 3.09 18.62
CA TYR A 307 -1.39 4.46 18.84
C TYR A 307 -2.37 5.47 18.21
N PRO A 308 -2.44 6.70 18.74
CA PRO A 308 -3.23 7.80 18.16
C PRO A 308 -2.86 8.13 16.72
#